data_AF-A0A521GX59-F1
#
_entry.id   AF-A0A521GX59-F1
#
_cell.length_a   1.000
_cell.length_b   1.000
_cell.length_c   1.000
_cell.angle_alpha   90.00
_cell.angle_beta   90.00
_cell.angle_gamma   90.00
#
_symmetry.space_group_name_H-M   'P 1'
#
loop_
_entity.id
_entity.type
_entity.pdbx_description
1 polymer ?
#
loop_
_entity_poly.entity_id
_entity_poly.type
_entity_poly.pdbx_seq_one_letter_code
_entity_poly.pdbx_strand_id
1 'polypeptide(L)'
;MTIDIIIFAIIAFVLAFRLWQVLGTRTGLERKDQDYANLRRAAAPASPTTGKNIDITVGEESQHALNALSANLAQIKNLDHNFAEGHFLRGARVAFEMIAKAFADGDKGTLKQLLDAALYDNFAKAIDERKTKGERMELTIVRLRDPDITDARIVGSEVYLTVLFKSEQITTTRDKDNKVIDGDPDRIYDINDIWTFRRNAGSSATNWYLTATQSHEEK
;
A
#
# COMPACT_ATOMS: atom_id res chain seq x y z
N MET A 1 -11.93 6.91 24.26
CA MET A 1 -12.78 8.04 23.85
C MET A 1 -12.30 8.76 22.58
N THR A 2 -10.99 8.90 22.29
CA THR A 2 -10.51 9.38 20.98
C THR A 2 -10.17 8.26 19.99
N ILE A 3 -9.71 7.11 20.48
CA ILE A 3 -9.36 5.92 19.66
C ILE A 3 -10.61 5.30 19.02
N ASP A 4 -11.74 5.29 19.73
CA ASP A 4 -13.02 4.80 19.21
C ASP A 4 -13.48 5.60 17.97
N ILE A 5 -13.26 6.92 17.96
CA ILE A 5 -13.62 7.80 16.84
C ILE A 5 -12.74 7.51 15.62
N ILE A 6 -11.45 7.18 15.82
CA ILE A 6 -10.52 6.85 14.72
C ILE A 6 -10.87 5.47 14.12
N ILE A 7 -11.22 4.50 14.96
CA ILE A 7 -11.65 3.15 14.54
C ILE A 7 -12.98 3.22 13.79
N PHE A 8 -13.97 3.98 14.31
CA PHE A 8 -15.20 4.25 13.58
C PHE A 8 -14.94 5.05 12.32
N ALA A 9 -13.97 5.96 12.27
CA ALA A 9 -13.67 6.72 11.05
C ALA A 9 -13.12 5.84 9.93
N ILE A 10 -12.23 4.88 10.22
CA ILE A 10 -11.68 3.97 9.20
C ILE A 10 -12.75 2.94 8.75
N ILE A 11 -13.48 2.35 9.70
CA ILE A 11 -14.55 1.40 9.38
C ILE A 11 -15.71 2.11 8.68
N ALA A 12 -16.11 3.31 9.13
CA ALA A 12 -17.14 4.11 8.48
C ALA A 12 -16.66 4.69 7.14
N PHE A 13 -15.37 4.95 6.95
CA PHE A 13 -14.85 5.32 5.63
C PHE A 13 -15.01 4.15 4.65
N VAL A 14 -14.61 2.94 5.05
CA VAL A 14 -14.78 1.72 4.24
C VAL A 14 -16.27 1.43 4.00
N LEU A 15 -17.13 1.53 5.02
CA LEU A 15 -18.57 1.27 4.88
C LEU A 15 -19.33 2.39 4.14
N ALA A 16 -19.01 3.66 4.36
CA ALA A 16 -19.65 4.79 3.68
C ALA A 16 -19.23 4.87 2.22
N PHE A 17 -17.96 4.58 1.91
CA PHE A 17 -17.49 4.46 0.53
C PHE A 17 -18.21 3.33 -0.21
N ARG A 18 -18.42 2.18 0.46
CA ARG A 18 -19.23 1.05 -0.05
C ARG A 18 -20.69 1.42 -0.27
N LEU A 19 -21.33 2.13 0.67
CA LEU A 19 -22.74 2.53 0.56
C LEU A 19 -22.96 3.61 -0.51
N TRP A 20 -22.01 4.54 -0.69
CA TRP A 20 -22.07 5.57 -1.72
C TRP A 20 -21.89 4.98 -3.13
N GLN A 21 -21.11 3.91 -3.26
CA GLN A 21 -20.98 3.16 -4.52
C GLN A 21 -22.21 2.30 -4.87
N VAL A 22 -23.01 1.90 -3.89
CA VAL A 22 -24.21 1.05 -4.10
C VAL A 22 -25.47 1.87 -4.39
N LEU A 23 -25.54 3.15 -3.98
CA LEU A 23 -26.70 4.01 -4.25
C LEU A 23 -26.62 4.81 -5.57
N GLY A 24 -25.46 4.79 -6.25
CA GLY A 24 -25.28 5.34 -7.58
C GLY A 24 -25.91 4.44 -8.64
N THR A 25 -27.23 4.47 -8.76
CA THR A 25 -27.98 3.75 -9.77
C THR A 25 -27.61 4.20 -11.19
N ARG A 26 -27.52 3.18 -12.06
CA ARG A 26 -27.52 3.24 -13.52
C ARG A 26 -28.34 4.40 -14.10
N THR A 27 -27.67 5.25 -14.88
CA THR A 27 -28.12 5.71 -16.21
C THR A 27 -26.86 5.58 -17.09
N GLY A 28 -26.82 4.81 -18.16
CA GLY A 28 -27.68 4.89 -19.33
C GLY A 28 -26.94 5.70 -20.39
N LEU A 29 -26.31 5.01 -21.36
CA LEU A 29 -25.95 5.48 -22.70
C LEU A 29 -25.20 6.83 -22.83
N GLU A 30 -23.94 6.82 -23.25
CA GLU A 30 -23.55 7.39 -24.55
C GLU A 30 -22.04 7.25 -24.82
N ARG A 31 -21.73 6.94 -26.07
CA ARG A 31 -20.37 6.89 -26.63
C ARG A 31 -19.72 8.26 -26.54
N LYS A 32 -18.40 8.29 -26.31
CA LYS A 32 -17.56 9.40 -26.78
C LYS A 32 -16.22 8.92 -27.32
N ASP A 33 -16.27 8.10 -28.37
CA ASP A 33 -15.15 7.81 -29.27
C ASP A 33 -14.92 8.93 -30.31
N GLN A 34 -15.19 10.21 -29.98
CA GLN A 34 -15.07 11.32 -30.94
C GLN A 34 -13.92 12.31 -30.69
N ASP A 35 -13.22 12.23 -29.56
CA ASP A 35 -12.16 13.21 -29.26
C ASP A 35 -10.76 12.82 -29.77
N TYR A 36 -10.54 11.58 -30.22
CA TYR A 36 -9.23 11.14 -30.76
C TYR A 36 -9.01 11.46 -32.25
N ALA A 37 -10.05 11.86 -32.99
CA ALA A 37 -9.93 12.17 -34.43
C ALA A 37 -9.52 13.63 -34.71
N ASN A 38 -9.66 14.53 -33.73
CA ASN A 38 -9.38 15.97 -33.90
C ASN A 38 -7.95 16.36 -33.52
N LEU A 39 -7.20 15.51 -32.81
CA LEU A 39 -5.81 15.77 -32.42
C LEU A 39 -4.78 15.38 -33.50
N ARG A 40 -5.19 14.62 -34.53
CA ARG A 40 -4.28 14.10 -35.59
C ARG A 40 -4.31 14.91 -36.89
N ARG A 41 -4.91 16.11 -36.89
CA ARG A 41 -4.96 17.01 -38.07
C ARG A 41 -4.13 18.29 -37.92
N ALA A 42 -3.32 18.40 -36.87
CA ALA A 42 -2.55 19.61 -36.56
C ALA A 42 -1.01 19.43 -36.64
N ALA A 43 -0.51 18.39 -37.31
CA ALA A 43 0.92 18.25 -37.67
C ALA A 43 1.00 18.08 -39.20
N ALA A 44 1.74 18.85 -40.01
CA ALA A 44 2.86 19.80 -39.85
C ALA A 44 2.96 20.67 -41.15
N PRO A 45 4.05 21.40 -41.52
CA PRO A 45 5.23 21.89 -40.77
C PRO A 45 5.58 23.38 -41.03
N ALA A 46 6.36 24.01 -40.14
CA ALA A 46 7.33 25.07 -40.49
C ALA A 46 8.33 25.30 -39.33
N SER A 47 9.63 25.21 -39.60
CA SER A 47 10.73 25.70 -38.75
C SER A 47 11.26 27.03 -39.33
N PRO A 48 12.25 27.74 -38.73
CA PRO A 48 12.89 27.63 -37.41
C PRO A 48 13.00 28.99 -36.67
N THR A 49 13.03 29.04 -35.32
CA THR A 49 13.86 30.06 -34.62
C THR A 49 14.10 29.72 -33.14
N THR A 50 15.40 29.69 -32.81
CA THR A 50 16.04 30.07 -31.54
C THR A 50 15.60 29.42 -30.23
N GLY A 51 16.59 28.77 -29.61
CA GLY A 51 16.47 28.01 -28.38
C GLY A 51 15.93 28.78 -27.19
N LYS A 52 15.14 28.08 -26.39
CA LYS A 52 14.99 28.34 -24.97
C LYS A 52 14.91 26.98 -24.28
N ASN A 53 15.93 26.70 -23.47
CA ASN A 53 16.00 25.52 -22.63
C ASN A 53 14.73 25.42 -21.79
N ILE A 54 14.07 24.26 -21.85
CA ILE A 54 12.93 23.94 -21.00
C ILE A 54 13.55 23.57 -19.65
N ASP A 55 13.58 24.55 -18.75
CA ASP A 55 13.94 24.36 -17.35
C ASP A 55 12.85 23.49 -16.71
N ILE A 56 13.16 22.21 -16.50
CA ILE A 56 12.32 21.32 -15.71
C ILE A 56 12.66 21.64 -14.26
N THR A 57 11.93 22.58 -13.67
CA THR A 57 11.96 22.84 -12.23
C THR A 57 11.37 21.60 -11.53
N VAL A 58 12.21 20.60 -11.25
CA VAL A 58 11.90 19.57 -10.26
C VAL A 58 11.71 20.33 -8.96
N GLY A 59 10.46 20.48 -8.53
CA GLY A 59 10.07 21.36 -7.43
C GLY A 59 10.94 21.13 -6.20
N GLU A 60 11.48 22.21 -5.65
CA GLU A 60 12.46 22.22 -4.55
C GLU A 60 12.02 21.33 -3.37
N GLU A 61 10.71 21.24 -3.10
CA GLU A 61 10.12 20.38 -2.07
C GLU A 61 10.41 18.88 -2.26
N SER A 62 10.32 18.38 -3.49
CA SER A 62 10.58 16.96 -3.79
C SER A 62 12.06 16.64 -3.62
N GLN A 63 12.95 17.55 -4.03
CA GLN A 63 14.38 17.38 -3.85
C GLN A 63 14.77 17.45 -2.36
N HIS A 64 14.16 18.34 -1.59
CA HIS A 64 14.37 18.43 -0.15
C HIS A 64 13.95 17.14 0.58
N ALA A 65 12.81 16.56 0.23
CA ALA A 65 12.35 15.30 0.81
C ALA A 65 13.29 14.14 0.49
N LEU A 66 13.75 14.01 -0.77
CA LEU A 66 14.72 12.98 -1.17
C LEU A 66 16.07 13.14 -0.45
N ASN A 67 16.53 14.38 -0.28
CA ASN A 67 17.76 14.67 0.45
C ASN A 67 17.61 14.30 1.94
N ALA A 68 16.47 14.60 2.56
CA ALA A 68 16.18 14.25 3.96
C ALA A 68 16.12 12.72 4.16
N LEU A 69 15.44 11.99 3.28
CA LEU A 69 15.40 10.54 3.31
C LEU A 69 16.81 9.94 3.21
N SER A 70 17.60 10.41 2.25
CA SER A 70 18.99 9.95 2.04
C SER A 70 19.85 10.20 3.29
N ALA A 71 19.71 11.36 3.92
CA ALA A 71 20.41 11.69 5.16
C ALA A 71 19.98 10.77 6.33
N ASN A 72 18.68 10.50 6.48
CA ASN A 72 18.17 9.62 7.52
C ASN A 72 18.62 8.17 7.33
N LEU A 73 18.62 7.66 6.08
CA LEU A 73 19.14 6.33 5.78
C LEU A 73 20.64 6.20 6.08
N ALA A 74 21.42 7.26 5.81
CA ALA A 74 22.83 7.30 6.19
C ALA A 74 23.02 7.28 7.72
N GLN A 75 22.19 8.00 8.48
CA GLN A 75 22.20 7.96 9.95
C GLN A 75 21.84 6.58 10.48
N ILE A 76 20.83 5.92 9.91
CA ILE A 76 20.44 4.56 10.27
C ILE A 76 21.60 3.60 10.05
N LYS A 77 22.30 3.70 8.92
CA LYS A 77 23.46 2.85 8.62
C LYS A 77 24.61 3.04 9.62
N ASN A 78 24.81 4.25 10.13
CA ASN A 78 25.81 4.53 11.17
C ASN A 78 25.39 3.98 12.55
N LEU A 79 24.09 3.94 12.83
CA LEU A 79 23.54 3.42 14.09
C LEU A 79 23.50 1.88 14.08
N ASP A 80 23.00 1.29 12.99
CA ASP A 80 22.91 -0.14 12.74
C ASP A 80 23.82 -0.52 11.57
N HIS A 81 25.04 -0.96 11.89
CA HIS A 81 26.02 -1.34 10.89
C HIS A 81 25.62 -2.58 10.08
N ASN A 82 24.65 -3.37 10.57
CA ASN A 82 24.11 -4.52 9.85
C ASN A 82 22.96 -4.13 8.91
N PHE A 83 22.52 -2.87 8.95
CA PHE A 83 21.49 -2.38 8.05
C PHE A 83 22.03 -2.26 6.62
N ALA A 84 21.32 -2.91 5.70
CA ALA A 84 21.52 -2.76 4.27
C ALA A 84 20.16 -2.57 3.59
N GLU A 85 19.97 -1.41 2.99
CA GLU A 85 18.70 -0.98 2.36
C GLU A 85 18.15 -2.02 1.38
N GLY A 86 18.97 -2.48 0.42
CA GLY A 86 18.53 -3.48 -0.55
C GLY A 86 18.19 -4.84 0.07
N HIS A 87 18.82 -5.22 1.19
CA HIS A 87 18.45 -6.43 1.92
C HIS A 87 17.11 -6.25 2.64
N PHE A 88 16.92 -5.09 3.28
CA PHE A 88 15.65 -4.73 3.90
C PHE A 88 14.50 -4.75 2.88
N LEU A 89 14.62 -4.09 1.72
CA LEU A 89 13.56 -4.03 0.72
C LEU A 89 13.16 -5.42 0.17
N ARG A 90 14.13 -6.31 -0.04
CA ARG A 90 13.83 -7.72 -0.40
C ARG A 90 13.06 -8.44 0.71
N GLY A 91 13.47 -8.26 1.97
CA GLY A 91 12.76 -8.81 3.12
C GLY A 91 11.34 -8.24 3.26
N ALA A 92 11.18 -6.94 3.06
CA ALA A 92 9.91 -6.23 3.12
C ALA A 92 8.93 -6.74 2.04
N ARG A 93 9.43 -7.01 0.83
CA ARG A 93 8.65 -7.65 -0.25
C ARG A 93 8.12 -9.02 0.16
N VAL A 94 8.97 -9.88 0.70
CA VAL A 94 8.57 -11.22 1.16
C VAL A 94 7.57 -11.11 2.31
N ALA A 95 7.81 -10.22 3.26
CA ALA A 95 6.89 -9.97 4.37
C ALA A 95 5.52 -9.48 3.89
N PHE A 96 5.47 -8.62 2.87
CA PHE A 96 4.22 -8.17 2.25
C PHE A 96 3.38 -9.34 1.75
N GLU A 97 3.97 -10.19 0.91
CA GLU A 97 3.28 -11.36 0.35
C GLU A 97 2.83 -12.33 1.46
N MET A 98 3.69 -12.59 2.45
CA MET A 98 3.39 -13.47 3.58
C MET A 98 2.25 -12.93 4.46
N ILE A 99 2.29 -11.66 4.83
CA ILE A 99 1.29 -11.03 5.72
C ILE A 99 -0.05 -10.95 5.01
N ALA A 100 -0.09 -10.50 3.76
CA ALA A 100 -1.32 -10.36 3.00
C ALA A 100 -1.99 -11.73 2.80
N LYS A 101 -1.21 -12.75 2.44
CA LYS A 101 -1.69 -14.13 2.34
C LYS A 101 -2.14 -14.71 3.68
N ALA A 102 -1.37 -14.55 4.74
CA ALA A 102 -1.72 -15.05 6.07
C ALA A 102 -3.01 -14.40 6.60
N PHE A 103 -3.24 -13.12 6.30
CA PHE A 103 -4.50 -12.44 6.63
C PHE A 103 -5.69 -13.02 5.85
N ALA A 104 -5.55 -13.26 4.55
CA ALA A 104 -6.60 -13.90 3.74
C ALA A 104 -6.90 -15.33 4.22
N ASP A 105 -5.86 -16.13 4.46
CA ASP A 105 -5.96 -17.53 4.90
C ASP A 105 -6.38 -17.66 6.39
N GLY A 106 -6.29 -16.57 7.16
CA GLY A 106 -6.59 -16.58 8.59
C GLY A 106 -5.52 -17.28 9.44
N ASP A 107 -4.27 -17.29 8.98
CA ASP A 107 -3.09 -17.83 9.66
C ASP A 107 -2.52 -16.81 10.65
N LYS A 108 -3.05 -16.87 11.87
CA LYS A 108 -2.58 -16.04 12.98
C LYS A 108 -1.16 -16.38 13.44
N GLY A 109 -0.69 -17.60 13.19
CA GLY A 109 0.64 -18.03 13.61
C GLY A 109 1.72 -17.24 12.89
N THR A 110 1.61 -17.17 11.56
CA THR A 110 2.51 -16.36 10.72
C THR A 110 2.41 -14.88 11.07
N LEU A 111 1.20 -14.33 11.23
CA LEU A 111 1.01 -12.92 11.56
C LEU A 111 1.67 -12.52 12.88
N LYS A 112 1.59 -13.38 13.92
CA LYS A 112 2.21 -13.12 15.22
C LYS A 112 3.74 -12.98 15.15
N GLN A 113 4.38 -13.57 14.16
CA GLN A 113 5.84 -13.51 13.99
C GLN A 113 6.29 -12.25 13.25
N LEU A 114 5.42 -11.65 12.45
CA LEU A 114 5.75 -10.56 11.51
C LEU A 114 5.19 -9.20 11.93
N LEU A 115 4.12 -9.19 12.71
CA LEU A 115 3.45 -7.97 13.18
C LEU A 115 3.91 -7.63 14.61
N ASP A 116 3.87 -6.34 14.95
CA ASP A 116 3.93 -5.95 16.35
C ASP A 116 2.63 -6.35 17.08
N ALA A 117 2.67 -6.33 18.42
CA ALA A 117 1.56 -6.85 19.22
C ALA A 117 0.23 -6.13 18.94
N ALA A 118 0.26 -4.80 18.82
CA ALA A 118 -0.93 -4.01 18.61
C ALA A 118 -1.56 -4.27 17.23
N LEU A 119 -0.75 -4.33 16.16
CA LEU A 119 -1.24 -4.62 14.82
C LEU A 119 -1.71 -6.08 14.70
N TYR A 120 -1.00 -7.01 15.34
CA TYR A 120 -1.40 -8.41 15.43
C TYR A 120 -2.81 -8.56 16.02
N ASP A 121 -3.09 -7.91 17.16
CA ASP A 121 -4.38 -8.03 17.82
C ASP A 121 -5.53 -7.55 16.92
N ASN A 122 -5.31 -6.46 16.18
CA ASN A 122 -6.28 -5.95 15.19
C ASN A 122 -6.56 -6.95 14.07
N PHE A 123 -5.50 -7.52 13.48
CA PHE A 123 -5.62 -8.51 12.41
C PHE A 123 -6.28 -9.79 12.92
N ALA A 124 -5.89 -10.25 14.11
CA ALA A 124 -6.43 -11.45 14.73
C ALA A 124 -7.93 -11.30 15.02
N LYS A 125 -8.37 -10.12 15.46
CA LYS A 125 -9.78 -9.81 15.69
C LYS A 125 -10.58 -9.81 14.39
N ALA A 126 -10.09 -9.15 13.34
CA ALA A 126 -10.76 -9.14 12.04
C ALA A 126 -10.89 -10.56 11.44
N ILE A 127 -9.86 -11.41 11.62
CA ILE A 127 -9.90 -12.82 11.22
C ILE A 127 -10.97 -13.59 12.01
N ASP A 128 -11.09 -13.38 13.33
CA ASP A 128 -12.12 -14.05 14.14
C ASP A 128 -13.53 -13.60 13.76
N GLU A 129 -13.73 -12.30 13.52
CA GLU A 129 -15.02 -11.77 13.07
C GLU A 129 -15.43 -12.38 11.73
N ARG A 130 -14.50 -12.50 10.78
CA ARG A 130 -14.76 -13.17 9.50
C ARG A 130 -15.09 -14.65 9.70
N LYS A 131 -14.33 -15.36 10.55
CA LYS A 131 -14.56 -16.78 10.86
C LYS A 131 -15.91 -17.02 11.54
N THR A 132 -16.33 -16.17 12.46
CA THR A 132 -17.64 -16.31 13.15
C THR A 132 -18.82 -16.12 12.20
N LYS A 133 -18.66 -15.32 11.14
CA LYS A 133 -19.64 -15.17 10.07
C LYS A 133 -19.62 -16.31 9.04
N GLY A 134 -18.67 -17.25 9.13
CA GLY A 134 -18.49 -18.31 8.14
C GLY A 134 -17.99 -17.80 6.79
N GLU A 135 -17.32 -16.64 6.78
CA GLU A 135 -16.79 -15.99 5.59
C GLU A 135 -15.37 -16.49 5.27
N ARG A 136 -15.05 -16.63 3.99
CA ARG A 136 -13.74 -17.04 3.48
C ARG A 136 -13.20 -15.98 2.52
N MET A 137 -12.02 -15.47 2.81
CA MET A 137 -11.31 -14.55 1.93
C MET A 137 -10.31 -15.30 1.06
N GLU A 138 -10.18 -14.87 -0.18
CA GLU A 138 -9.19 -15.30 -1.16
C GLU A 138 -8.42 -14.05 -1.62
N LEU A 139 -7.10 -14.16 -1.68
CA LEU A 139 -6.21 -13.12 -2.18
C LEU A 139 -5.20 -13.76 -3.13
N THR A 140 -5.04 -13.15 -4.30
CA THR A 140 -3.94 -13.44 -5.23
C THR A 140 -3.20 -12.16 -5.57
N ILE A 141 -1.89 -12.14 -5.34
CA ILE A 141 -1.01 -11.07 -5.81
C ILE A 141 -0.54 -11.45 -7.21
N VAL A 142 -1.06 -10.78 -8.22
CA VAL A 142 -0.74 -11.02 -9.64
C VAL A 142 0.63 -10.46 -9.98
N ARG A 143 0.89 -9.24 -9.49
CA ARG A 143 2.17 -8.55 -9.66
C ARG A 143 2.47 -7.72 -8.43
N LEU A 144 3.75 -7.66 -8.07
CA LEU A 144 4.25 -6.73 -7.07
C LEU A 144 5.49 -6.06 -7.67
N ARG A 145 5.47 -4.73 -7.76
CA ARG A 145 6.61 -3.94 -8.24
C ARG A 145 7.71 -3.87 -7.17
N ASP A 146 8.87 -3.34 -7.54
CA ASP A 146 9.92 -3.10 -6.56
C ASP A 146 9.42 -2.07 -5.52
N PRO A 147 9.56 -2.38 -4.22
CA PRO A 147 9.14 -1.47 -3.16
C PRO A 147 10.11 -0.31 -3.00
N ASP A 148 9.56 0.85 -2.67
CA ASP A 148 10.32 2.09 -2.46
C ASP A 148 10.25 2.51 -0.98
N ILE A 149 11.39 2.85 -0.37
CA ILE A 149 11.36 3.51 0.94
C ILE A 149 10.91 4.95 0.74
N THR A 150 9.85 5.37 1.43
CA THR A 150 9.29 6.72 1.33
C THR A 150 9.60 7.58 2.55
N ASP A 151 9.87 6.97 3.70
CA ASP A 151 10.27 7.66 4.93
C ASP A 151 11.18 6.78 5.79
N ALA A 152 12.07 7.44 6.52
CA ALA A 152 12.99 6.79 7.44
C ALA A 152 13.17 7.67 8.67
N ARG A 153 12.99 7.10 9.87
CA ARG A 153 13.09 7.84 11.13
C ARG A 153 13.73 7.01 12.24
N ILE A 154 14.41 7.69 13.15
CA ILE A 154 15.01 7.11 14.35
C ILE A 154 14.32 7.71 15.57
N VAL A 155 13.85 6.87 16.49
CA VAL A 155 13.24 7.28 17.76
C VAL A 155 13.93 6.51 18.88
N GLY A 156 14.85 7.16 19.60
CA GLY A 156 15.70 6.48 20.57
C GLY A 156 16.61 5.46 19.88
N SER A 157 16.48 4.18 20.22
CA SER A 157 17.19 3.06 19.58
C SER A 157 16.36 2.35 18.51
N GLU A 158 15.12 2.78 18.29
CA GLU A 158 14.22 2.19 17.30
C GLU A 158 14.36 2.89 15.96
N VAL A 159 14.51 2.10 14.90
CA VAL A 159 14.50 2.53 13.51
C VAL A 159 13.16 2.19 12.92
N TYR A 160 12.55 3.14 12.21
CA TYR A 160 11.35 2.92 11.43
C TYR A 160 11.62 3.23 9.97
N LEU A 161 11.14 2.36 9.09
CA LEU A 161 11.19 2.51 7.65
C LEU A 161 9.79 2.37 7.10
N THR A 162 9.34 3.39 6.36
CA THR A 162 8.06 3.37 5.66
C THR A 162 8.29 3.05 4.21
N VAL A 163 7.53 2.09 3.70
CA VAL A 163 7.71 1.49 2.38
C VAL A 163 6.41 1.60 1.60
N LEU A 164 6.49 2.04 0.35
CA LEU A 164 5.41 1.98 -0.62
C LEU A 164 5.51 0.70 -1.43
N PHE A 165 4.46 -0.12 -1.38
CA PHE A 165 4.24 -1.27 -2.23
C PHE A 165 3.21 -0.92 -3.30
N LYS A 166 3.51 -1.26 -4.56
CA LYS A 166 2.58 -1.12 -5.68
C LYS A 166 2.30 -2.51 -6.24
N SER A 167 1.06 -2.93 -6.19
CA SER A 167 0.67 -4.31 -6.49
C SER A 167 -0.58 -4.40 -7.33
N GLU A 168 -0.66 -5.44 -8.15
CA GLU A 168 -1.86 -5.87 -8.86
C GLU A 168 -2.42 -7.08 -8.08
N GLN A 169 -3.64 -6.97 -7.57
CA GLN A 169 -4.25 -7.98 -6.70
C GLN A 169 -5.64 -8.38 -7.18
N ILE A 170 -6.01 -9.63 -6.93
CA ILE A 170 -7.38 -10.14 -7.03
C ILE A 170 -7.82 -10.50 -5.61
N THR A 171 -8.94 -9.95 -5.17
CA THR A 171 -9.50 -10.21 -3.84
C THR A 171 -10.96 -10.64 -3.95
N THR A 172 -11.36 -11.60 -3.13
CA THR A 172 -12.74 -12.06 -3.06
C THR A 172 -13.04 -12.54 -1.65
N THR A 173 -14.19 -12.16 -1.10
CA THR A 173 -14.74 -12.78 0.12
C THR A 173 -16.04 -13.48 -0.21
N ARG A 174 -16.16 -14.73 0.26
CA ARG A 174 -17.33 -15.58 0.06
C ARG A 174 -17.99 -15.90 1.39
N ASP A 175 -19.30 -16.00 1.40
CA ASP A 175 -20.04 -16.51 2.57
C ASP A 175 -19.99 -18.04 2.65
N LYS A 176 -20.68 -18.59 3.66
CA LYS A 176 -20.82 -20.03 3.90
C LYS A 176 -21.45 -20.82 2.75
N ASP A 177 -22.21 -20.16 1.88
CA ASP A 177 -22.86 -20.75 0.71
C ASP A 177 -22.00 -20.56 -0.56
N ASN A 178 -20.74 -20.15 -0.38
CA ASN A 178 -19.74 -19.88 -1.42
C ASN A 178 -20.10 -18.72 -2.37
N LYS A 179 -21.09 -17.91 -1.99
CA LYS A 179 -21.49 -16.73 -2.75
C LYS A 179 -20.51 -15.60 -2.49
N VAL A 180 -20.10 -14.91 -3.55
CA VAL A 180 -19.28 -13.69 -3.44
C VAL A 180 -20.10 -12.61 -2.74
N ILE A 181 -19.61 -12.16 -1.58
CA ILE A 181 -20.18 -11.05 -0.81
C ILE A 181 -19.28 -9.82 -0.87
N ASP A 182 -18.03 -10.00 -1.30
CA ASP A 182 -17.08 -8.93 -1.49
C ASP A 182 -16.03 -9.24 -2.56
N GLY A 183 -15.51 -8.20 -3.21
CA GLY A 183 -14.52 -8.28 -4.26
C GLY A 183 -15.07 -8.85 -5.55
N ASP A 184 -14.15 -9.20 -6.45
CA ASP A 184 -14.47 -9.79 -7.75
C ASP A 184 -13.34 -10.75 -8.14
N PRO A 185 -13.62 -12.06 -8.32
CA PRO A 185 -12.59 -13.05 -8.61
C PRO A 185 -11.96 -12.89 -10.00
N ASP A 186 -12.58 -12.12 -10.90
CA ASP A 186 -12.13 -11.92 -12.27
C ASP A 186 -11.53 -10.52 -12.50
N ARG A 187 -11.51 -9.67 -11.47
CA ARG A 187 -11.00 -8.29 -11.56
C ARG A 187 -9.66 -8.15 -10.85
N ILE A 188 -8.70 -7.58 -11.58
CA ILE A 188 -7.41 -7.15 -11.06
C ILE A 188 -7.53 -5.69 -10.60
N TYR A 189 -7.03 -5.41 -9.41
CA TYR A 189 -6.99 -4.08 -8.80
C TYR A 189 -5.54 -3.63 -8.63
N ASP A 190 -5.25 -2.38 -9.01
CA ASP A 190 -3.99 -1.71 -8.68
C ASP A 190 -4.09 -1.09 -7.29
N ILE A 191 -3.25 -1.58 -6.37
CA ILE A 191 -3.25 -1.20 -4.95
C ILE A 191 -1.89 -0.62 -4.56
N ASN A 192 -1.95 0.57 -3.96
CA ASN A 192 -0.81 1.25 -3.35
C ASN A 192 -0.90 1.11 -1.82
N ASP A 193 0.05 0.38 -1.23
CA ASP A 193 0.12 0.07 0.19
C ASP A 193 1.34 0.75 0.83
N ILE A 194 1.14 1.52 1.89
CA ILE A 194 2.19 2.20 2.67
C ILE A 194 2.32 1.52 4.02
N TRP A 195 3.47 0.90 4.26
CA TRP A 195 3.71 0.04 5.42
C TRP A 195 4.92 0.54 6.20
N THR A 196 4.79 0.66 7.52
CA THR A 196 5.90 1.09 8.39
C THR A 196 6.42 -0.09 9.19
N PHE A 197 7.69 -0.42 8.96
CA PHE A 197 8.44 -1.45 9.67
C PHE A 197 9.26 -0.83 10.79
N ARG A 198 9.45 -1.57 11.88
CA ARG A 198 10.27 -1.19 13.02
C ARG A 198 11.29 -2.26 13.35
N ARG A 199 12.49 -1.82 13.74
CA ARG A 199 13.53 -2.67 14.34
C ARG A 199 14.35 -1.87 15.35
N ASN A 200 14.86 -2.54 16.38
CA ASN A 200 15.81 -1.96 17.30
C ASN A 200 17.25 -2.07 16.73
N ALA A 201 17.94 -0.95 16.54
CA ALA A 201 19.27 -0.89 15.94
C ALA A 201 20.38 -1.54 16.78
N GLY A 202 20.17 -1.72 18.09
CA GLY A 202 21.13 -2.32 19.01
C GLY A 202 20.84 -3.79 19.36
N SER A 203 19.74 -4.35 18.86
CA SER A 203 19.38 -5.74 19.13
C SER A 203 20.09 -6.69 18.18
N SER A 204 20.57 -7.82 18.70
CA SER A 204 21.00 -8.96 17.89
C SER A 204 19.85 -9.58 17.10
N ALA A 205 18.60 -9.25 17.44
CA ALA A 205 17.43 -9.63 16.66
C ALA A 205 17.43 -8.89 15.32
N THR A 206 17.56 -9.66 14.24
CA THR A 206 17.56 -9.19 12.85
C THR A 206 16.16 -8.90 12.31
N ASN A 207 15.12 -9.15 13.11
CA ASN A 207 13.74 -9.15 12.63
C ASN A 207 13.16 -7.73 12.59
N TRP A 208 12.50 -7.43 11.48
CA TRP A 208 11.66 -6.24 11.31
C TRP A 208 10.21 -6.62 11.60
N TYR A 209 9.51 -5.76 12.33
CA TYR A 209 8.09 -5.93 12.62
C TYR A 209 7.27 -4.88 11.89
N LEU A 210 6.17 -5.29 11.26
CA LEU A 210 5.20 -4.35 10.72
C LEU A 210 4.41 -3.71 11.86
N THR A 211 4.36 -2.39 11.89
CA THR A 211 3.73 -1.60 12.96
C THR A 211 2.54 -0.78 12.48
N ALA A 212 2.48 -0.46 11.18
CA ALA A 212 1.38 0.31 10.61
C ALA A 212 1.20 -0.03 9.13
N THR A 213 -0.05 0.04 8.68
CA THR A 213 -0.46 -0.17 7.29
C THR A 213 -1.47 0.91 6.88
N GLN A 214 -1.32 1.43 5.68
CA GLN A 214 -2.27 2.33 5.03
C GLN A 214 -2.39 1.91 3.56
N SER A 215 -3.60 1.93 3.00
CA SER A 215 -3.84 1.47 1.63
C SER A 215 -4.70 2.48 0.88
N HIS A 216 -4.38 2.69 -0.41
CA HIS A 216 -5.17 3.51 -1.32
C HIS A 216 -5.36 2.79 -2.65
N GLU A 217 -6.62 2.64 -3.09
CA GLU A 217 -6.95 2.17 -4.44
C GLU A 217 -6.89 3.35 -5.42
N GLU A 218 -6.17 3.18 -6.52
CA GLU A 218 -6.25 4.10 -7.64
C GLU A 218 -7.45 3.67 -8.53
N LYS A 219 -8.39 4.60 -8.75
CA LYS A 219 -9.65 4.34 -9.46
C LYS A 219 -9.49 4.22 -10.97
#